data_AF-A0A9F7R8A9-F1
#
_entry.id   AF-A0A9F7R8A9-F1
#
_cell.length_a   1.000
_cell.length_b   1.000
_cell.length_c   1.000
_cell.angle_alpha   90.00
_cell.angle_beta   90.00
_cell.angle_gamma   90.00
#
_symmetry.space_group_name_H-M   'P 1'
#
loop_
_entity.id
_entity.type
_entity.pdbx_description
1 polymer ?
#
loop_
_entity_poly.entity_id
_entity_poly.type
_entity_poly.pdbx_seq_one_letter_code
_entity_poly.pdbx_strand_id
1 'polypeptide(L)'
;MGDIYQIQVVGFRGEKKTVDVATSEDDFNKTTISAFKEKLVVKFPELKGSEFRMMFTDIQLQDSDTFSMRKIQNKSTIFLIVRMPGGAPPHTHTHTHTHNAG
;
A
#
# COMPACT_ATOMS: atom_id res chain seq x y z
N MET A 1 -10.07 3.82 -24.94
CA MET A 1 -9.48 4.46 -23.74
C MET A 1 -10.11 3.74 -22.56
N GLY A 2 -9.36 2.87 -21.88
CA GLY A 2 -9.89 2.07 -20.77
C GLY A 2 -9.76 2.86 -19.47
N ASP A 3 -10.86 2.98 -18.73
CA ASP A 3 -10.85 3.61 -17.41
C ASP A 3 -10.06 2.75 -16.43
N ILE A 4 -8.90 3.24 -16.01
CA ILE A 4 -8.09 2.60 -14.97
C ILE A 4 -8.62 3.09 -13.62
N TYR A 5 -8.99 2.15 -12.75
CA TYR A 5 -9.41 2.41 -11.39
C TYR A 5 -8.17 2.64 -10.53
N GLN A 6 -7.95 3.91 -10.22
CA GLN A 6 -6.83 4.38 -9.42
C GLN A 6 -7.31 4.85 -8.05
N ILE A 7 -6.49 4.60 -7.03
CA ILE A 7 -6.73 5.06 -5.65
C ILE A 7 -5.55 5.89 -5.19
N GLN A 8 -5.85 7.03 -4.56
CA GLN A 8 -4.82 7.89 -3.97
C GLN A 8 -4.53 7.40 -2.57
N VAL A 9 -3.27 7.14 -2.27
CA VAL A 9 -2.81 6.80 -0.92
C VAL A 9 -1.93 7.92 -0.40
N VAL A 10 -2.31 8.45 0.75
CA VAL A 10 -1.55 9.46 1.49
C VAL A 10 -0.67 8.74 2.50
N GLY A 11 0.63 8.78 2.27
CA GLY A 11 1.62 8.22 3.19
C GLY A 11 1.83 9.10 4.43
N PHE A 12 2.48 8.54 5.44
CA PHE A 12 2.79 9.24 6.70
C PHE A 12 3.78 10.42 6.52
N ARG A 13 4.51 10.47 5.40
CA ARG A 13 5.37 11.61 5.01
C ARG A 13 4.59 12.76 4.36
N GLY A 14 3.27 12.64 4.23
CA GLY A 14 2.42 13.60 3.51
C GLY A 14 2.50 13.48 1.99
N GLU A 15 3.26 12.51 1.47
CA GLU A 15 3.32 12.21 0.03
C GLU A 15 2.06 11.46 -0.42
N LYS A 16 1.46 11.92 -1.52
CA LYS A 16 0.31 11.26 -2.15
C LYS A 16 0.81 10.43 -3.32
N LYS A 17 0.53 9.13 -3.33
CA LYS A 17 0.80 8.26 -4.49
C LYS A 17 -0.49 7.70 -5.04
N THR A 18 -0.59 7.67 -6.36
CA THR A 18 -1.65 6.95 -7.07
C THR A 18 -1.26 5.50 -7.24
N VAL A 19 -2.17 4.60 -6.87
CA VAL A 19 -2.00 3.16 -7.03
C VAL A 19 -3.05 2.65 -7.99
N ASP A 20 -2.60 2.05 -9.09
CA ASP A 20 -3.45 1.38 -10.06
C ASP A 20 -3.95 0.06 -9.44
N VAL A 21 -5.26 0.00 -9.19
CA VAL A 21 -5.90 -1.18 -8.60
C VAL A 21 -6.29 -2.15 -9.70
N ALA A 22 -7.13 -1.69 -10.63
CA ALA A 22 -7.70 -2.51 -11.68
C ALA A 22 -8.05 -1.68 -12.93
N THR A 23 -8.30 -2.35 -14.04
CA THR A 23 -8.78 -1.74 -15.31
C THR A 23 -10.25 -2.02 -15.57
N SER A 24 -10.96 -2.61 -14.61
CA SER A 24 -12.35 -3.02 -14.73
C SER A 24 -13.07 -2.84 -13.41
N GLU A 25 -14.35 -2.44 -13.45
CA GLU A 25 -15.16 -2.20 -12.26
C GLU A 25 -15.38 -3.46 -11.44
N ASP A 26 -15.62 -4.60 -12.10
CA ASP A 26 -15.77 -5.90 -11.45
C ASP A 26 -14.51 -6.28 -10.67
N ASP A 27 -13.34 -6.09 -11.30
CA ASP A 27 -12.03 -6.35 -10.70
C ASP A 27 -11.72 -5.44 -9.54
N PHE A 28 -12.09 -4.17 -9.68
CA PHE A 28 -12.02 -3.21 -8.59
C PHE A 28 -12.94 -3.59 -7.41
N ASN A 29 -14.19 -3.97 -7.67
CA ASN A 29 -15.18 -4.30 -6.64
C ASN A 29 -14.88 -5.62 -5.91
N LYS A 30 -14.38 -6.64 -6.62
CA LYS A 30 -13.96 -7.92 -6.02
C LYS A 30 -12.60 -7.85 -5.33
N THR A 31 -11.83 -6.79 -5.56
CA THR A 31 -10.59 -6.55 -4.83
C THR A 31 -10.90 -6.40 -3.34
N THR A 32 -10.13 -7.10 -2.50
CA THR A 32 -10.21 -7.02 -1.04
C THR A 32 -9.20 -6.00 -0.50
N ILE A 33 -9.46 -5.48 0.69
CA ILE A 33 -8.48 -4.63 1.38
C ILE A 33 -7.17 -5.37 1.61
N SER A 34 -7.20 -6.68 1.85
CA SER A 34 -5.99 -7.52 1.93
C SER A 34 -5.13 -7.46 0.66
N ALA A 35 -5.73 -7.68 -0.52
CA ALA A 35 -5.00 -7.61 -1.79
C ALA A 35 -4.43 -6.20 -2.04
N PHE A 36 -5.20 -5.16 -1.71
CA PHE A 36 -4.71 -3.79 -1.81
C PHE A 36 -3.57 -3.48 -0.82
N LYS A 37 -3.64 -4.05 0.39
CA LYS A 37 -2.59 -3.96 1.41
C LYS A 37 -1.26 -4.48 0.89
N GLU A 38 -1.27 -5.62 0.21
CA GLU A 38 -0.08 -6.17 -0.43
C GLU A 38 0.48 -5.23 -1.50
N LYS A 39 -0.38 -4.64 -2.35
CA LYS A 39 0.09 -3.64 -3.34
C LYS A 39 0.72 -2.42 -2.67
N LEU A 40 0.21 -1.99 -1.52
CA LEU A 40 0.82 -0.91 -0.74
C LEU A 40 2.16 -1.33 -0.17
N VAL A 41 2.30 -2.52 0.40
CA VAL A 41 3.58 -3.04 0.91
C VAL A 41 4.63 -3.15 -0.19
N VAL A 42 4.21 -3.48 -1.41
CA VAL A 42 5.09 -3.50 -2.59
C VAL A 42 5.48 -2.08 -3.03
N LYS A 43 4.54 -1.12 -2.99
CA LYS A 43 4.78 0.28 -3.41
C LYS A 43 5.51 1.12 -2.35
N PHE A 44 5.34 0.75 -1.08
CA PHE A 44 5.90 1.41 0.10
C PHE A 44 6.69 0.36 0.88
N PRO A 45 8.01 0.23 0.62
CA PRO A 45 8.85 -0.73 1.33
C PRO A 45 8.90 -0.47 2.84
N GLU A 46 8.61 0.76 3.29
CA GLU A 46 8.54 1.14 4.71
C GLU A 46 7.39 0.44 5.47
N LEU A 47 6.40 -0.10 4.74
CA LEU A 47 5.35 -0.93 5.31
C LEU A 47 5.80 -2.37 5.54
N LYS A 48 6.89 -2.84 4.91
CA LYS A 48 7.43 -4.17 5.19
C LYS A 48 8.03 -4.18 6.60
N GLY A 49 7.36 -4.89 7.50
CA GLY A 49 7.79 -5.02 8.90
C GLY A 49 7.24 -3.95 9.84
N SER A 50 6.46 -3.00 9.33
CA SER A 50 5.77 -2.01 10.14
C SER A 50 4.29 -2.37 10.28
N GLU A 51 3.74 -2.23 11.48
CA GLU A 51 2.30 -2.29 11.68
C GLU A 51 1.65 -1.00 11.18
N PHE A 52 0.69 -1.13 10.27
CA PHE A 52 -0.02 0.01 9.70
C PHE A 52 -1.52 -0.23 9.60
N ARG A 53 -2.27 0.86 9.74
CA ARG A 53 -3.72 0.95 9.54
C ARG A 53 -4.00 1.75 8.29
N MET A 54 -4.99 1.30 7.53
CA MET A 54 -5.59 2.09 6.46
C MET A 54 -6.88 2.72 6.99
N MET A 55 -7.04 4.02 6.77
CA MET A 55 -8.28 4.73 7.04
C MET A 55 -8.80 5.35 5.76
N PHE A 56 -10.10 5.21 5.53
CA PHE A 56 -10.79 5.86 4.43
C PHE A 56 -11.90 6.74 4.97
N THR A 57 -11.83 8.03 4.63
CA THR A 57 -12.71 9.11 5.11
C THR A 57 -12.66 9.31 6.64
N ASP A 58 -13.14 8.32 7.39
CA ASP A 58 -13.32 8.32 8.85
C ASP A 58 -13.34 6.88 9.40
N ILE A 59 -13.43 5.87 8.53
CA ILE A 59 -13.55 4.47 8.94
C ILE A 59 -12.26 3.75 8.64
N GLN A 60 -11.78 3.02 9.63
CA GLN A 60 -10.66 2.13 9.45
C GLN A 60 -11.06 0.93 8.58
N LEU A 61 -10.26 0.65 7.57
CA LEU A 61 -10.46 -0.48 6.68
C LEU A 61 -9.89 -1.74 7.34
N GLN A 62 -10.67 -2.81 7.33
CA GLN A 62 -10.22 -4.15 7.73
C GLN A 62 -9.98 -5.01 6.48
N ASP A 63 -9.07 -5.97 6.59
CA ASP A 63 -8.72 -6.92 5.52
C ASP A 63 -9.91 -7.76 5.02
N SER A 64 -10.93 -7.94 5.87
CA SER A 64 -12.15 -8.68 5.56
C SER A 64 -13.15 -7.89 4.69
N ASP A 65 -12.94 -6.59 4.50
CA ASP A 65 -13.78 -5.76 3.64
C ASP A 65 -13.33 -5.77 2.17
N THR A 66 -14.28 -5.48 1.28
CA THR A 66 -14.04 -5.21 -0.15
C THR A 66 -14.25 -3.75 -0.48
N PHE A 67 -13.68 -3.29 -1.61
CA PHE A 67 -13.85 -1.90 -2.08
C PHE A 67 -15.33 -1.54 -2.28
N SER A 68 -16.10 -2.49 -2.80
CA SER A 68 -17.53 -2.32 -3.02
C SER A 68 -18.32 -2.16 -1.72
N MET A 69 -17.96 -2.92 -0.67
CA MET A 69 -18.62 -2.88 0.64
C MET A 69 -18.47 -1.51 1.32
N ARG A 70 -17.28 -0.92 1.23
CA ARG A 70 -16.93 0.37 1.83
C ARG A 70 -17.24 1.57 0.91
N LYS A 71 -17.96 1.34 -0.21
CA LYS A 71 -18.31 2.37 -1.21
C LYS A 71 -17.10 3.16 -1.69
N ILE A 72 -15.93 2.52 -1.76
CA ILE A 72 -14.70 3.19 -2.19
C ILE A 72 -14.84 3.47 -3.68
N GLN A 73 -14.74 4.74 -4.07
CA GLN A 73 -14.87 5.18 -5.47
C GLN A 73 -13.52 5.29 -6.16
N ASN A 74 -13.52 5.34 -7.48
CA ASN A 74 -12.35 5.72 -8.26
C ASN A 74 -11.84 7.10 -7.80
N LYS A 75 -10.51 7.26 -7.73
CA LYS A 75 -9.82 8.46 -7.19
C LYS A 75 -10.12 8.77 -5.72
N SER A 76 -10.64 7.80 -4.96
CA SER A 76 -10.76 7.91 -3.51
C SER A 76 -9.38 8.07 -2.85
N THR A 77 -9.36 8.78 -1.72
CA THR A 77 -8.13 9.02 -0.95
C THR A 77 -8.12 8.19 0.33
N ILE A 78 -7.16 7.28 0.45
CA ILE A 78 -6.92 6.44 1.62
C ILE A 78 -5.73 7.00 2.39
N PHE A 79 -5.91 7.17 3.70
CA PHE A 79 -4.87 7.61 4.63
C PHE A 79 -4.16 6.39 5.21
N LEU A 80 -2.84 6.38 5.08
CA LEU A 80 -1.99 5.34 5.63
C LEU A 80 -1.42 5.81 6.98
N ILE A 81 -1.77 5.11 8.05
CA ILE A 81 -1.30 5.40 9.40
C ILE A 81 -0.35 4.29 9.80
N VAL A 82 0.94 4.58 9.82
CA VAL A 82 1.96 3.64 10.27
C VAL A 82 2.24 3.89 11.74
N ARG A 83 2.17 2.84 12.57
CA ARG A 83 2.69 2.91 13.92
C ARG A 83 4.16 2.58 13.82
N MET A 84 5.01 3.60 13.72
CA MET A 84 6.45 3.39 13.67
C MET A 84 6.91 2.67 14.94
N PRO A 85 7.50 1.46 14.86
CA PRO A 85 8.42 1.04 15.91
C PRO A 85 9.66 1.94 15.78
N GLY A 86 10.02 2.66 16.83
CA GLY A 86 11.25 3.42 16.84
C GLY A 86 12.45 2.49 16.61
N GLY A 87 13.13 2.64 15.46
CA GLY A 87 14.45 2.06 15.21
C GLY A 87 14.47 0.73 14.45
N ALA A 88 14.50 0.79 13.12
CA ALA A 88 15.24 -0.19 12.34
C ALA A 88 16.43 0.56 11.70
N PRO A 89 17.69 0.17 11.98
CA PRO A 89 18.86 0.83 11.40
C PRO A 89 18.85 0.65 9.87
N PRO A 90 19.42 1.59 9.11
CA PRO A 90 19.55 1.42 7.67
C PRO A 90 20.36 0.15 7.40
N HIS A 91 19.73 -0.79 6.72
CA HIS A 91 20.39 -1.97 6.16
C HIS A 91 21.49 -1.45 5.22
N THR A 92 22.71 -1.36 5.74
CA THR A 92 23.90 -1.22 4.90
C THR A 92 23.98 -2.49 4.08
N HIS A 93 23.63 -2.40 2.80
CA HIS A 93 24.00 -3.41 1.82
C HIS A 93 25.51 -3.34 1.68
N THR A 94 26.25 -3.99 2.58
CA THR A 94 27.66 -4.27 2.38
C THR A 94 27.72 -5.35 1.31
N HIS A 95 27.80 -4.92 0.06
CA HIS A 95 28.15 -5.76 -1.06
C HIS A 95 29.61 -6.17 -0.88
N THR A 96 29.88 -7.16 -0.04
CA THR A 96 31.21 -7.77 0.02
C THR A 96 31.34 -8.68 -1.19
N HIS A 97 31.81 -8.09 -2.29
CA HIS A 97 32.36 -8.84 -3.41
C HIS A 97 33.69 -9.46 -2.95
N THR A 98 33.65 -10.69 -2.43
CA THR A 98 34.88 -11.47 -2.24
C THR A 98 35.05 -12.39 -3.45
N HIS A 99 35.77 -11.89 -4.44
CA HIS A 99 36.47 -12.72 -5.41
C HIS A 99 37.56 -13.48 -4.63
N ASN A 100 37.53 -14.82 -4.63
CA ASN A 100 38.72 -15.59 -4.26
C ASN A 100 38.89 -16.74 -5.23
N ALA A 101 39.83 -16.54 -6.15
CA ALA A 101 40.48 -17.56 -6.94
C ALA A 101 41.72 -18.00 -6.17
N GLY A 102 41.87 -19.31 -5.99
CA GLY A 102 43.04 -19.97 -5.42
C GLY A 102 42.92 -21.47 -5.63
#